data_AF-A0A8C3F1W8-F1
#
_entry.id   AF-A0A8C3F1W8-F1
#
_cell.length_a   1.000
_cell.length_b   1.000
_cell.length_c   1.000
_cell.angle_alpha   90.00
_cell.angle_beta   90.00
_cell.angle_gamma   90.00
#
_symmetry.space_group_name_H-M   'P 1'
#
loop_
_entity.id
_entity.type
_entity.pdbx_description
1 polymer ?
#
loop_
_entity_poly.entity_id
_entity_poly.type
_entity_poly.pdbx_seq_one_letter_code
_entity_poly.pdbx_strand_id
1 'polypeptide(L)'
;MSDCCFSTPEIESQHFQFQNWTVKADQAKKAEFIRTAEKLKNQLVNIEKDKNGHLYSKKSDFRVEYSILEELEHKMTNNRKADKAKIQQQLAKIHNNVKRLQRQLKDVKPTPEFVEKLREMMEEAENAINGFKEEQRLIYEELMKEEKISTNELSALQKKIDTWALGSSAIERVFRLPSGKVPVDKTLQNHLPEEVVEFERFLQQTGGRQGGWDDYDHQHFLKVWTKHKGKPSYIEEALEYLSGRTKEDIQQHETWYQEFLILEERKKEVREF
;
A
#
# COMPACT_ATOMS: atom_id res chain seq x y z
N MET A 1 -47.96 75.62 -1.90
CA MET A 1 -47.69 75.15 -0.53
C MET A 1 -48.32 73.78 -0.42
N SER A 2 -47.61 72.68 -0.21
CA SER A 2 -46.21 72.48 0.08
C SER A 2 -45.84 71.04 -0.29
N ASP A 3 -44.64 70.86 -0.84
CA ASP A 3 -43.96 69.58 -0.94
C ASP A 3 -43.63 69.03 0.45
N CYS A 4 -43.67 67.70 0.61
CA CYS A 4 -42.68 67.00 1.45
C CYS A 4 -42.71 65.48 1.22
N CYS A 5 -41.72 65.00 0.48
CA CYS A 5 -41.20 63.64 0.60
C CYS A 5 -40.43 63.50 1.92
N PHE A 6 -40.72 62.46 2.70
CA PHE A 6 -39.86 62.04 3.82
C PHE A 6 -39.47 60.57 3.63
N SER A 7 -38.23 60.35 3.24
CA SER A 7 -37.56 59.04 3.28
C SER A 7 -36.83 58.90 4.63
N THR A 8 -36.97 57.76 5.30
CA THR A 8 -36.43 57.47 6.64
C THR A 8 -34.95 57.01 6.58
N PRO A 9 -33.98 57.74 7.20
CA PRO A 9 -32.54 57.43 7.09
C PRO A 9 -32.02 56.32 8.04
N GLU A 10 -32.80 55.92 9.05
CA GLU A 10 -32.33 55.05 10.14
C GLU A 10 -32.21 53.56 9.77
N ILE A 11 -33.05 53.08 8.85
CA ILE A 11 -33.10 51.65 8.48
C ILE A 11 -31.89 51.28 7.60
N GLU A 12 -31.46 52.19 6.72
CA GLU A 12 -30.27 51.99 5.87
C GLU A 12 -28.98 51.99 6.69
N SER A 13 -28.89 52.83 7.74
CA SER A 13 -27.69 52.92 8.58
C SER A 13 -27.46 51.67 9.44
N GLN A 14 -28.53 51.03 9.94
CA GLN A 14 -28.42 49.78 10.72
C GLN A 14 -28.08 48.57 9.84
N HIS A 15 -28.66 48.50 8.64
CA HIS A 15 -28.34 47.45 7.66
C HIS A 15 -26.89 47.55 7.18
N PHE A 16 -26.39 48.77 6.93
CA PHE A 16 -25.01 49.01 6.52
C PHE A 16 -23.99 48.65 7.63
N GLN A 17 -24.32 48.93 8.90
CA GLN A 17 -23.50 48.48 10.02
C GLN A 17 -23.44 46.94 10.10
N PHE A 18 -24.59 46.26 10.03
CA PHE A 18 -24.64 44.79 10.10
C PHE A 18 -23.88 44.10 8.95
N GLN A 19 -23.98 44.63 7.73
CA GLN A 19 -23.19 44.18 6.59
C GLN A 19 -21.68 44.40 6.78
N ASN A 20 -21.27 45.51 7.40
CA ASN A 20 -19.86 45.77 7.69
C ASN A 20 -19.31 44.85 8.79
N TRP A 21 -20.11 44.49 9.79
CA TRP A 21 -19.74 43.53 10.83
C TRP A 21 -19.57 42.10 10.30
N THR A 22 -20.46 41.65 9.43
CA THR A 22 -20.37 40.32 8.79
C THR A 22 -19.15 40.21 7.88
N VAL A 23 -18.87 41.22 7.05
CA VAL A 23 -17.67 41.27 6.20
C VAL A 23 -16.38 41.24 7.04
N LYS A 24 -16.34 41.94 8.18
CA LYS A 24 -15.18 41.91 9.10
C LYS A 24 -14.99 40.55 9.76
N ALA A 25 -16.07 39.88 10.16
CA ALA A 25 -16.01 38.53 10.72
C ALA A 25 -15.48 37.51 9.70
N ASP A 26 -15.92 37.60 8.45
CA ASP A 26 -15.42 36.72 7.37
C ASP A 26 -13.97 37.01 7.00
N GLN A 27 -13.55 38.28 7.02
CA GLN A 27 -12.13 38.65 6.87
C GLN A 27 -11.27 38.09 8.01
N ALA A 28 -11.75 38.11 9.24
CA ALA A 28 -11.05 37.54 10.39
C ALA A 28 -10.89 36.02 10.26
N LYS A 29 -11.96 35.31 9.88
CA LYS A 29 -11.91 33.86 9.61
C LYS A 29 -10.93 33.51 8.49
N LYS A 30 -10.94 34.27 7.39
CA LYS A 30 -10.00 34.08 6.27
C LYS A 30 -8.55 34.31 6.72
N ALA A 31 -8.30 35.34 7.52
CA ALA A 31 -6.97 35.62 8.06
C ALA A 31 -6.48 34.51 9.00
N GLU A 32 -7.38 33.96 9.83
CA GLU A 32 -7.08 32.83 10.71
C GLU A 32 -6.79 31.55 9.90
N PHE A 33 -7.60 31.26 8.88
CA PHE A 33 -7.37 30.14 7.98
C PHE A 33 -5.99 30.21 7.31
N ILE A 34 -5.61 31.39 6.80
CA ILE A 34 -4.29 31.60 6.18
C ILE A 34 -3.15 31.38 7.19
N ARG A 35 -3.31 31.87 8.43
CA ARG A 35 -2.31 31.64 9.50
C ARG A 35 -2.16 30.16 9.83
N THR A 36 -3.27 29.42 9.91
CA THR A 36 -3.25 27.98 10.19
C THR A 36 -2.64 27.21 9.02
N ALA A 37 -2.97 27.55 7.78
CA ALA A 37 -2.37 26.95 6.59
C ALA A 37 -0.85 27.17 6.55
N GLU A 38 -0.39 28.39 6.85
CA GLU A 38 1.04 28.70 6.91
C GLU A 38 1.73 27.97 8.06
N LYS A 39 1.09 27.85 9.23
CA LYS A 39 1.60 27.04 10.35
C LYS A 39 1.77 25.57 9.96
N LEU A 40 0.75 24.97 9.34
CA LEU A 40 0.77 23.57 8.88
C LEU A 40 1.84 23.34 7.82
N LYS A 41 1.98 24.27 6.87
CA LYS A 41 3.03 24.24 5.86
C LYS A 41 4.43 24.24 6.49
N ASN A 42 4.66 25.11 7.48
CA ASN A 42 5.94 25.15 8.20
C ASN A 42 6.19 23.89 9.02
N GLN A 43 5.15 23.30 9.61
CA GLN A 43 5.26 22.00 10.28
C GLN A 43 5.65 20.89 9.30
N LEU A 44 5.04 20.85 8.12
CA LEU A 44 5.35 19.87 7.08
C LEU A 44 6.81 19.99 6.62
N VAL A 45 7.28 21.22 6.35
CA VAL A 45 8.68 21.48 5.99
C VAL A 45 9.65 21.02 7.08
N ASN A 46 9.32 21.23 8.35
CA ASN A 46 10.16 20.79 9.46
C ASN A 46 10.21 19.27 9.59
N ILE A 47 9.05 18.60 9.51
CA ILE A 47 8.97 17.12 9.55
C ILE A 47 9.76 16.52 8.38
N GLU A 48 9.66 17.10 7.18
CA GLU A 48 10.37 16.62 6.01
C GLU A 48 11.89 16.82 6.13
N LYS A 49 12.33 17.96 6.69
CA LYS A 49 13.74 18.21 7.03
C LYS A 49 14.26 17.22 8.06
N ASP A 50 13.51 16.94 9.12
CA ASP A 50 13.90 15.98 10.16
C ASP A 50 13.99 14.56 9.57
N LYS A 51 12.96 14.12 8.83
CA LYS A 51 12.96 12.83 8.11
C LYS A 51 14.21 12.69 7.23
N ASN A 52 14.50 13.71 6.43
CA ASN A 52 15.65 13.68 5.52
C ASN A 52 16.98 13.74 6.28
N GLY A 53 17.03 14.49 7.38
CA GLY A 53 18.17 14.55 8.30
C GLY A 53 18.46 13.21 8.95
N HIS A 54 17.45 12.42 9.31
CA HIS A 54 17.65 11.09 9.90
C HIS A 54 17.97 10.02 8.86
N LEU A 55 17.24 9.97 7.74
CA LEU A 55 17.38 8.89 6.76
C LEU A 55 18.59 9.07 5.83
N TYR A 56 18.90 10.32 5.45
CA TYR A 56 19.87 10.57 4.36
C TYR A 56 21.13 11.31 4.81
N SER A 57 21.18 11.86 6.03
CA SER A 57 22.40 12.49 6.55
C SER A 57 23.52 11.47 6.72
N LYS A 58 24.70 11.81 6.22
CA LYS A 58 25.92 11.00 6.37
C LYS A 58 26.40 10.85 7.81
N LYS A 59 25.87 11.65 8.75
CA LYS A 59 26.22 11.62 10.17
C LYS A 59 25.24 10.81 11.03
N SER A 60 24.18 10.24 10.45
CA SER A 60 23.19 9.47 11.19
C SER A 60 23.50 7.98 11.14
N ASP A 61 23.41 7.28 12.28
CA ASP A 61 23.55 5.81 12.33
C ASP A 61 22.50 5.11 11.47
N PHE A 62 21.30 5.69 11.34
CA PHE A 62 20.23 5.20 10.46
C PHE A 62 20.64 5.17 8.99
N ARG A 63 21.56 6.02 8.55
CA ARG A 63 22.04 6.01 7.16
C ARG A 63 22.81 4.72 6.85
N VAL A 64 23.55 4.19 7.83
CA VAL A 64 24.28 2.93 7.66
C VAL A 64 23.28 1.79 7.51
N GLU A 65 22.29 1.68 8.40
CA GLU A 65 21.24 0.67 8.32
C GLU A 65 20.43 0.77 7.02
N TYR A 66 20.04 1.99 6.63
CA TYR A 66 19.30 2.23 5.38
C TYR A 66 20.11 1.84 4.15
N SER A 67 21.42 2.12 4.12
CA SER A 67 22.28 1.70 3.00
C SER A 67 22.39 0.18 2.85
N ILE A 68 22.36 -0.56 3.97
CA ILE A 68 22.34 -2.04 3.94
C ILE A 68 21.04 -2.54 3.28
N LEU A 69 19.91 -1.88 3.55
CA LEU A 69 18.64 -2.21 2.90
C LEU A 69 18.66 -1.94 1.39
N GLU A 70 19.22 -0.81 0.96
CA GLU A 70 19.38 -0.48 -0.47
C GLU A 70 20.29 -1.51 -1.18
N GLU A 71 21.40 -1.90 -0.55
CA GLU A 71 22.29 -2.93 -1.08
C GLU A 71 21.58 -4.29 -1.19
N LEU A 72 20.77 -4.65 -0.19
CA LEU A 72 19.99 -5.88 -0.18
C LEU A 72 18.92 -5.88 -1.28
N GLU A 73 18.18 -4.79 -1.45
CA GLU A 73 17.20 -4.63 -2.52
C GLU A 73 17.86 -4.76 -3.91
N HIS A 74 19.01 -4.11 -4.09
CA HIS A 74 19.77 -4.19 -5.33
C HIS A 74 20.24 -5.62 -5.61
N LYS A 75 20.79 -6.29 -4.59
CA LYS A 75 21.22 -7.69 -4.67
C LYS A 75 20.06 -8.61 -5.05
N MET A 76 18.92 -8.51 -4.37
CA MET A 76 17.72 -9.31 -4.66
C MET A 76 17.19 -9.09 -6.07
N THR A 77 17.25 -7.85 -6.56
CA THR A 77 16.86 -7.52 -7.94
C THR A 77 17.80 -8.15 -8.97
N ASN A 78 19.12 -8.11 -8.72
CA ASN A 78 20.09 -8.74 -9.60
C ASN A 78 19.97 -10.27 -9.58
N ASN A 79 19.77 -10.87 -8.41
CA ASN A 79 19.54 -12.31 -8.26
C ASN A 79 18.34 -12.77 -9.09
N ARG A 80 17.17 -12.12 -8.94
CA ARG A 80 15.97 -12.44 -9.73
C ARG A 80 16.21 -12.37 -11.25
N LYS A 81 16.99 -11.38 -11.71
CA LYS A 81 17.37 -11.27 -13.13
C LYS A 81 18.28 -12.42 -13.56
N ALA A 82 19.28 -12.76 -12.74
CA ALA A 82 20.20 -13.86 -13.00
C ALA A 82 19.47 -15.21 -13.04
N ASP A 83 18.57 -15.47 -12.09
CA ASP A 83 17.77 -16.69 -12.01
C ASP A 83 16.86 -16.84 -13.23
N LYS A 84 16.18 -15.75 -13.63
CA LYS A 84 15.39 -15.74 -14.86
C LYS A 84 16.22 -16.11 -16.08
N ALA A 85 17.41 -15.52 -16.22
CA ALA A 85 18.30 -15.82 -17.34
C ALA A 85 18.79 -17.29 -17.30
N LYS A 86 19.11 -17.81 -16.12
CA LYS A 86 19.53 -19.20 -15.91
C LYS A 86 18.41 -20.19 -16.30
N ILE A 87 17.19 -19.96 -15.84
CA ILE A 87 16.02 -20.79 -16.17
C ILE A 87 15.77 -20.77 -17.69
N GLN A 88 15.81 -19.58 -18.31
CA GLN A 88 15.66 -19.46 -19.76
C GLN A 88 16.74 -20.24 -20.52
N GLN A 89 17.99 -20.18 -20.08
CA GLN A 89 19.10 -20.93 -20.68
C GLN A 89 18.90 -22.44 -20.56
N GLN A 90 18.50 -22.93 -19.38
CA GLN A 90 18.24 -24.36 -19.14
C GLN A 90 17.06 -24.88 -19.97
N LEU A 91 15.96 -24.13 -20.03
CA LEU A 91 14.81 -24.47 -20.86
C LEU A 91 15.16 -24.47 -22.35
N ALA A 92 15.96 -23.52 -22.83
CA ALA A 92 16.45 -23.50 -24.20
C ALA A 92 17.29 -24.73 -24.53
N LYS A 93 18.16 -25.18 -23.60
CA LYS A 93 18.96 -26.40 -23.76
C LYS A 93 18.07 -27.64 -23.87
N ILE A 94 17.10 -27.80 -22.96
CA ILE A 94 16.14 -28.91 -22.99
C ILE A 94 15.36 -28.91 -24.32
N HIS A 95 14.82 -27.75 -24.70
CA HIS A 95 14.09 -27.60 -25.94
C HIS A 95 14.92 -28.00 -27.17
N ASN A 96 16.19 -27.61 -27.22
CA ASN A 96 17.10 -27.97 -28.31
C ASN A 96 17.41 -29.47 -28.35
N ASN A 97 17.59 -30.11 -27.20
CA ASN A 97 17.80 -31.56 -27.10
C ASN A 97 16.57 -32.32 -27.61
N VAL A 98 15.37 -31.92 -27.19
CA VAL A 98 14.10 -32.52 -27.65
C VAL A 98 13.91 -32.30 -29.15
N LYS A 99 14.17 -31.09 -29.66
CA LYS A 99 14.06 -30.77 -31.09
C LYS A 99 15.03 -31.60 -31.93
N ARG A 100 16.25 -31.84 -31.42
CA ARG A 100 17.25 -32.71 -32.07
C ARG A 100 16.76 -34.15 -32.14
N LEU A 101 16.23 -34.69 -31.04
CA LEU A 101 15.65 -36.02 -30.98
C LEU A 101 14.47 -36.16 -31.96
N GLN A 102 13.53 -35.21 -31.96
CA GLN A 102 12.39 -35.19 -32.88
C GLN A 102 12.80 -35.18 -34.36
N ARG A 103 13.88 -34.47 -34.72
CA ARG A 103 14.40 -34.46 -36.09
C ARG A 103 14.94 -35.83 -36.50
N GLN A 104 15.65 -36.49 -35.60
CA GLN A 104 16.21 -37.83 -35.87
C GLN A 104 15.11 -38.88 -36.00
N LEU A 105 13.95 -38.70 -35.37
CA LEU A 105 12.79 -39.60 -35.46
C LEU A 105 12.02 -39.54 -36.79
N LYS A 106 12.23 -38.52 -37.66
CA LYS A 106 11.36 -38.28 -38.82
C LYS A 106 11.62 -39.15 -40.06
N ASP A 107 12.85 -39.63 -40.30
CA ASP A 107 13.17 -40.32 -41.57
C ASP A 107 14.33 -41.32 -41.45
N VAL A 108 14.16 -42.45 -40.75
CA VAL A 108 15.28 -43.41 -40.60
C VAL A 108 14.84 -44.87 -40.52
N LYS A 109 15.59 -45.73 -41.23
CA LYS A 109 15.51 -47.20 -41.09
C LYS A 109 16.17 -47.62 -39.76
N PRO A 110 15.55 -48.49 -38.96
CA PRO A 110 16.11 -48.93 -37.68
C PRO A 110 17.31 -49.86 -37.92
N THR A 111 18.51 -49.27 -38.00
CA THR A 111 19.77 -50.00 -37.85
C THR A 111 20.16 -50.04 -36.37
N PRO A 112 20.86 -51.10 -35.89
CA PRO A 112 21.28 -51.21 -34.50
C PRO A 112 22.04 -49.98 -33.98
N GLU A 113 22.95 -49.43 -34.79
CA GLU A 113 23.75 -48.24 -34.45
C GLU A 113 22.88 -46.98 -34.34
N PHE A 114 21.81 -46.90 -35.14
CA PHE A 114 20.89 -45.78 -35.10
C PHE A 114 19.96 -45.85 -33.87
N VAL A 115 19.50 -47.05 -33.53
CA VAL A 115 18.71 -47.29 -32.31
C VAL A 115 19.52 -46.92 -31.07
N GLU A 116 20.80 -47.29 -31.04
CA GLU A 116 21.68 -46.91 -29.91
C GLU A 116 21.87 -45.40 -29.80
N LYS A 117 22.08 -44.71 -30.93
CA LYS A 117 22.17 -43.24 -30.96
C LYS A 117 20.86 -42.56 -30.50
N LEU A 118 19.70 -43.10 -30.85
CA LEU A 118 18.41 -42.61 -30.36
C LEU A 118 18.28 -42.78 -28.84
N ARG A 119 18.71 -43.92 -28.31
CA ARG A 119 18.73 -44.21 -26.87
C ARG A 119 19.56 -43.17 -26.12
N GLU A 120 20.78 -42.91 -26.58
CA GLU A 120 21.66 -41.88 -25.99
C GLU A 120 21.02 -40.48 -26.01
N MET A 121 20.40 -40.08 -27.12
CA MET A 121 19.75 -38.77 -27.21
C MET A 121 18.50 -38.65 -26.33
N MET A 122 17.74 -39.74 -26.16
CA MET A 122 16.58 -39.79 -25.28
C MET A 122 17.03 -39.70 -23.82
N GLU A 123 18.06 -40.46 -23.43
CA GLU A 123 18.64 -40.43 -22.09
C GLU A 123 19.23 -39.05 -21.76
N GLU A 124 19.92 -38.39 -22.71
CA GLU A 124 20.41 -37.02 -22.51
C GLU A 124 19.26 -36.01 -22.29
N ALA A 125 18.17 -36.14 -23.04
CA ALA A 125 17.00 -35.27 -22.90
C ALA A 125 16.29 -35.52 -21.56
N GLU A 126 16.10 -36.78 -21.18
CA GLU A 126 15.47 -37.17 -19.92
C GLU A 126 16.31 -36.71 -18.71
N ASN A 127 17.63 -36.94 -18.74
CA ASN A 127 18.53 -36.48 -17.69
C ASN A 127 18.54 -34.94 -17.57
N ALA A 128 18.48 -34.22 -18.68
CA ALA A 128 18.39 -32.75 -18.65
C ALA A 128 17.07 -32.27 -18.04
N ILE A 129 15.95 -32.93 -18.33
CA ILE A 129 14.63 -32.60 -17.76
C ILE A 129 14.58 -32.93 -16.27
N ASN A 130 15.03 -34.11 -15.88
CA ASN A 130 15.01 -34.56 -14.49
C ASN A 130 15.95 -33.72 -13.62
N GLY A 131 17.16 -33.42 -14.12
CA GLY A 131 18.10 -32.53 -13.44
C GLY A 131 17.53 -31.12 -13.25
N PHE A 132 16.90 -30.55 -14.28
CA PHE A 132 16.23 -29.26 -14.16
C PHE A 132 15.11 -29.28 -13.12
N LYS A 133 14.22 -30.27 -13.17
CA LYS A 133 13.12 -30.41 -12.20
C LYS A 133 13.63 -30.50 -10.77
N GLU A 134 14.65 -31.32 -10.55
CA GLU A 134 15.22 -31.51 -9.22
C GLU A 134 15.91 -30.23 -8.71
N GLU A 135 16.68 -29.55 -9.57
CA GLU A 135 17.27 -28.26 -9.22
C GLU A 135 16.21 -27.21 -8.87
N GLN A 136 15.14 -27.10 -9.66
CA GLN A 136 14.04 -26.17 -9.37
C GLN A 136 13.32 -26.53 -8.06
N ARG A 137 13.14 -27.82 -7.77
CA ARG A 137 12.55 -28.29 -6.50
C ARG A 137 13.39 -27.85 -5.31
N LEU A 138 14.70 -28.06 -5.36
CA LEU A 138 15.62 -27.68 -4.27
C LEU A 138 15.64 -26.16 -4.06
N ILE A 139 15.66 -25.37 -5.14
CA ILE A 139 15.60 -23.90 -5.05
C ILE A 139 14.28 -23.46 -4.42
N TYR A 140 13.16 -24.05 -4.85
CA TYR A 140 11.84 -23.73 -4.30
C TYR A 140 11.76 -24.07 -2.80
N GLU A 141 12.23 -25.25 -2.39
CA GLU A 141 12.25 -25.64 -0.99
C GLU A 141 13.07 -24.69 -0.12
N GLU A 142 14.18 -24.16 -0.64
CA GLU A 142 14.99 -23.19 0.09
C GLU A 142 14.30 -21.82 0.18
N LEU A 143 13.73 -21.31 -0.92
CA LEU A 143 12.96 -20.07 -0.93
C LEU A 143 11.77 -20.11 0.04
N MET A 144 11.07 -21.25 0.12
CA MET A 144 9.97 -21.44 1.08
C MET A 144 10.45 -21.37 2.54
N LYS A 145 11.66 -21.85 2.85
CA LYS A 145 12.24 -21.71 4.19
C LYS A 145 12.61 -20.26 4.48
N GLU A 146 13.26 -19.59 3.54
CA GLU A 146 13.64 -18.18 3.66
C GLU A 146 12.40 -17.29 3.86
N GLU A 147 11.36 -17.46 3.04
CA GLU A 147 10.09 -16.74 3.16
C GLU A 147 9.48 -16.92 4.56
N LYS A 148 9.45 -18.16 5.06
CA LYS A 148 8.93 -18.47 6.39
C LYS A 148 9.75 -17.77 7.49
N ILE A 149 11.08 -17.78 7.38
CA ILE A 149 11.97 -17.13 8.36
C ILE A 149 11.72 -15.62 8.34
N SER A 150 11.78 -14.97 7.18
CA SER A 150 11.57 -13.52 7.07
C SER A 150 10.17 -13.10 7.52
N THR A 151 9.13 -13.88 7.22
CA THR A 151 7.77 -13.61 7.69
C THR A 151 7.68 -13.65 9.22
N ASN A 152 8.36 -14.62 9.85
CA ASN A 152 8.39 -14.69 11.31
C ASN A 152 9.17 -13.51 11.93
N GLU A 153 10.26 -13.09 11.31
CA GLU A 153 11.04 -11.92 11.74
C GLU A 153 10.21 -10.62 11.63
N LEU A 154 9.50 -10.43 10.52
CA LEU A 154 8.59 -9.31 10.32
C LEU A 154 7.46 -9.32 11.35
N SER A 155 6.85 -10.47 11.62
CA SER A 155 5.82 -10.61 12.66
C SER A 155 6.36 -10.27 14.05
N ALA A 156 7.59 -10.67 14.37
CA ALA A 156 8.23 -10.34 15.64
C ALA A 156 8.53 -8.84 15.78
N LEU A 157 8.99 -8.20 14.70
CA LEU A 157 9.23 -6.76 14.66
C LEU A 157 7.92 -5.97 14.78
N GLN A 158 6.86 -6.38 14.08
CA GLN A 158 5.54 -5.76 14.17
C GLN A 158 5.02 -5.77 15.61
N LYS A 159 5.08 -6.92 16.30
CA LYS A 159 4.67 -7.04 17.71
C LYS A 159 5.46 -6.10 18.64
N LYS A 160 6.75 -5.89 18.38
CA LYS A 160 7.57 -4.94 19.14
C LYS A 160 7.10 -3.50 18.92
N ILE A 161 6.83 -3.13 17.68
CA ILE A 161 6.32 -1.80 17.31
C ILE A 161 4.96 -1.55 17.99
N ASP A 162 4.05 -2.52 17.93
CA ASP A 162 2.74 -2.43 18.58
C ASP A 162 2.87 -2.24 20.10
N THR A 163 3.81 -2.95 20.72
CA THR A 163 4.12 -2.79 22.15
C THR A 163 4.64 -1.39 22.46
N TRP A 164 5.50 -0.82 21.62
CA TRP A 164 5.98 0.56 21.79
C TRP A 164 4.88 1.60 21.63
N ALA A 165 3.97 1.41 20.67
CA ALA A 165 2.81 2.27 20.48
C ALA A 165 1.92 2.30 21.73
N LEU A 166 1.69 1.14 22.36
CA LEU A 166 0.93 1.02 23.61
C LEU A 166 1.68 1.60 24.82
N GLY A 167 3.01 1.44 24.88
CA GLY A 167 3.87 1.93 25.96
C GLY A 167 4.05 3.46 25.97
N SER A 168 4.04 4.11 24.81
CA SER A 168 4.12 5.57 24.68
C SER A 168 2.96 6.28 25.41
N SER A 169 1.75 5.70 25.36
CA SER A 169 0.56 6.19 26.09
C SER A 169 0.70 6.08 27.62
N ALA A 170 1.48 5.12 28.13
CA ALA A 170 1.73 4.99 29.57
C ALA A 170 2.79 5.97 30.07
N ILE A 171 3.86 6.19 29.28
CA ILE A 171 4.94 7.12 29.61
C ILE A 171 4.43 8.58 29.64
N GLU A 172 3.53 8.94 28.73
CA GLU A 172 2.88 10.26 28.71
C GLU A 172 2.04 10.53 29.98
N ARG A 173 1.51 9.48 30.63
CA ARG A 173 0.81 9.59 31.92
C ARG A 173 1.75 9.75 33.12
N VAL A 174 2.97 9.25 33.05
CA VAL A 174 3.95 9.29 34.16
C VAL A 174 4.68 10.64 34.25
N PHE A 175 4.84 11.37 33.13
CA PHE A 175 5.50 12.69 33.12
C PHE A 175 4.61 13.86 33.56
N ARG A 176 3.33 13.64 33.88
CA ARG A 176 2.50 14.65 34.56
C ARG A 176 2.74 14.61 36.07
N LEU A 177 3.88 15.17 36.50
CA LEU A 177 4.06 15.59 37.89
C LEU A 177 3.09 16.75 38.22
N PRO A 178 2.55 16.81 39.45
CA PRO A 178 1.57 17.83 39.83
C PRO A 178 2.30 19.12 40.20
N SER A 179 2.33 20.08 39.27
CA SER A 179 2.69 21.47 39.59
C SER A 179 1.51 22.40 39.32
N GLY A 180 0.98 22.97 40.40
CA GLY A 180 0.37 24.29 40.50
C GLY A 180 -0.65 24.74 39.44
N LYS A 181 -1.93 24.54 39.75
CA LYS A 181 -3.13 25.35 39.41
C LYS A 181 -2.98 26.45 38.32
N VAL A 182 -3.64 26.23 37.18
CA VAL A 182 -4.55 27.21 36.52
C VAL A 182 -5.67 26.40 35.84
N PRO A 183 -6.97 26.71 36.03
CA PRO A 183 -8.04 26.08 35.25
C PRO A 183 -8.08 26.74 33.88
N VAL A 184 -7.24 26.25 32.97
CA VAL A 184 -7.36 26.53 31.54
C VAL A 184 -8.28 25.47 30.94
N ASP A 185 -9.32 25.97 30.30
CA ASP A 185 -10.38 25.30 29.58
C ASP A 185 -9.94 24.01 28.88
N LYS A 186 -10.56 22.89 29.27
CA LYS A 186 -10.31 21.54 28.73
C LYS A 186 -11.15 21.29 27.47
N THR A 187 -11.07 22.16 26.46
CA THR A 187 -11.85 22.01 25.22
C THR A 187 -11.04 21.93 23.94
N LEU A 188 -9.71 21.84 24.02
CA LEU A 188 -8.86 21.59 22.85
C LEU A 188 -7.89 20.44 23.10
N GLN A 189 -8.44 19.28 23.47
CA GLN A 189 -7.78 18.00 23.23
C GLN A 189 -8.30 17.48 21.89
N ASN A 190 -7.39 17.28 20.94
CA ASN A 190 -7.65 16.76 19.60
C ASN A 190 -8.63 15.58 19.62
N HIS A 191 -9.88 15.83 19.29
CA HIS A 191 -10.83 14.81 18.90
C HIS A 191 -10.94 14.95 17.39
N LEU A 192 -10.14 14.17 16.67
CA LEU A 192 -10.52 13.82 15.31
C LEU A 192 -11.97 13.30 15.39
N PRO A 193 -12.86 13.72 14.50
CA PRO A 193 -14.23 13.22 14.50
C PRO A 193 -14.24 11.69 14.53
N GLU A 194 -15.19 11.10 15.25
CA GLU A 194 -15.24 9.64 15.47
C GLU A 194 -15.21 8.89 14.13
N GLU A 195 -15.78 9.47 13.07
CA GLU A 195 -15.81 8.95 11.70
C GLU A 195 -14.40 8.89 11.08
N VAL A 196 -13.53 9.86 11.40
CA VAL A 196 -12.13 9.88 10.94
C VAL A 196 -11.31 8.85 11.70
N VAL A 197 -11.57 8.70 13.01
CA VAL A 197 -10.90 7.71 13.87
C VAL A 197 -11.33 6.28 13.51
N GLU A 198 -12.62 6.07 13.23
CA GLU A 198 -13.19 4.79 12.79
C GLU A 198 -12.59 4.38 11.44
N PHE A 199 -12.51 5.29 10.48
CA PHE A 199 -11.89 5.03 9.18
C PHE A 199 -10.39 4.68 9.31
N GLU A 200 -9.63 5.42 10.11
CA GLU A 200 -8.19 5.14 10.32
C GLU A 200 -7.97 3.80 11.03
N ARG A 201 -8.80 3.47 12.03
CA ARG A 201 -8.78 2.18 12.71
C ARG A 201 -9.10 1.04 11.75
N PHE A 202 -10.11 1.21 10.89
CA PHE A 202 -10.48 0.24 9.87
C PHE A 202 -9.31 -0.04 8.91
N LEU A 203 -8.64 1.00 8.39
CA LEU A 203 -7.48 0.81 7.52
C LEU A 203 -6.32 0.08 8.21
N GLN A 204 -6.04 0.41 9.48
CA GLN A 204 -4.99 -0.26 10.25
C GLN A 204 -5.30 -1.76 10.47
N GLN A 205 -6.57 -2.10 10.70
CA GLN A 205 -6.99 -3.48 10.95
C GLN A 205 -7.14 -4.33 9.68
N THR A 206 -7.46 -3.70 8.54
CA THR A 206 -7.81 -4.41 7.30
C THR A 206 -6.72 -4.40 6.23
N GLY A 207 -5.50 -3.96 6.55
CA GLY A 207 -4.37 -4.01 5.62
C GLY A 207 -4.28 -2.80 4.67
N GLY A 208 -4.72 -1.63 5.12
CA GLY A 208 -4.52 -0.36 4.44
C GLY A 208 -5.58 -0.04 3.38
N ARG A 209 -5.24 0.86 2.44
CA ARG A 209 -6.18 1.35 1.41
C ARG A 209 -6.54 0.30 0.35
N GLN A 210 -5.81 -0.82 0.32
CA GLN A 210 -5.99 -1.92 -0.62
C GLN A 210 -6.45 -3.21 0.08
N GLY A 211 -6.82 -3.18 1.36
CA GLY A 211 -7.38 -4.35 2.04
C GLY A 211 -6.42 -5.53 2.17
N GLY A 212 -5.10 -5.26 2.18
CA GLY A 212 -4.05 -6.28 2.15
C GLY A 212 -3.79 -6.92 0.78
N TRP A 213 -4.44 -6.44 -0.28
CA TRP A 213 -4.14 -6.83 -1.66
C TRP A 213 -3.00 -5.97 -2.22
N ASP A 214 -2.21 -6.53 -3.14
CA ASP A 214 -1.24 -5.73 -3.88
C ASP A 214 -1.92 -4.82 -4.90
N ASP A 215 -1.17 -3.84 -5.41
CA ASP A 215 -1.69 -2.85 -6.35
C ASP A 215 -2.18 -3.48 -7.66
N TYR A 216 -1.57 -4.58 -8.11
CA TYR A 216 -1.98 -5.24 -9.36
C TYR A 216 -3.34 -5.92 -9.19
N ASP A 217 -3.48 -6.74 -8.16
CA ASP A 217 -4.70 -7.50 -7.84
C ASP A 217 -5.86 -6.54 -7.51
N HIS A 218 -5.60 -5.50 -6.70
CA HIS A 218 -6.64 -4.54 -6.33
C HIS A 218 -7.15 -3.74 -7.54
N GLN A 219 -6.27 -3.30 -8.45
CA GLN A 219 -6.69 -2.59 -9.66
C GLN A 219 -7.52 -3.46 -10.62
N HIS A 220 -7.16 -4.74 -10.76
CA HIS A 220 -7.93 -5.68 -11.59
C HIS A 220 -9.31 -5.95 -10.97
N PHE A 221 -9.37 -6.16 -9.65
CA PHE A 221 -10.63 -6.27 -8.92
C PHE A 221 -11.53 -5.05 -9.15
N LEU A 222 -11.01 -3.83 -8.97
CA LEU A 222 -11.79 -2.60 -9.16
C LEU A 222 -12.33 -2.47 -10.60
N LYS A 223 -11.50 -2.80 -11.60
CA LYS A 223 -11.88 -2.75 -13.01
C LYS A 223 -13.05 -3.69 -13.32
N VAL A 224 -13.01 -4.92 -12.79
CA VAL A 224 -14.07 -5.90 -13.01
C VAL A 224 -15.32 -5.55 -12.19
N TRP A 225 -15.15 -5.15 -10.92
CA TRP A 225 -16.26 -4.77 -10.04
C TRP A 225 -17.05 -3.57 -10.57
N THR A 226 -16.36 -2.51 -11.03
CA THR A 226 -17.00 -1.33 -11.63
C THR A 226 -17.72 -1.65 -12.95
N LYS A 227 -17.15 -2.53 -13.78
CA LYS A 227 -17.77 -3.01 -15.03
C LYS A 227 -19.10 -3.71 -14.77
N HIS A 228 -19.19 -4.51 -13.71
CA HIS A 228 -20.38 -5.29 -13.37
C HIS A 228 -21.33 -4.59 -12.40
N LYS A 229 -20.96 -3.44 -11.83
CA LYS A 229 -21.75 -2.67 -10.86
C LYS A 229 -22.22 -3.55 -9.66
N GLY A 230 -21.35 -4.44 -9.18
CA GLY A 230 -21.65 -5.34 -8.05
C GLY A 230 -22.61 -6.49 -8.38
N LYS A 231 -22.84 -6.82 -9.66
CA LYS A 231 -23.62 -8.01 -10.05
C LYS A 231 -22.78 -9.29 -9.90
N PRO A 232 -23.35 -10.42 -9.43
CA PRO A 232 -22.61 -11.67 -9.15
C PRO A 232 -21.74 -12.22 -10.29
N SER A 233 -22.01 -11.84 -11.54
CA SER A 233 -21.22 -12.18 -12.73
C SER A 233 -19.78 -11.65 -12.71
N TYR A 234 -19.46 -10.71 -11.81
CA TYR A 234 -18.11 -10.15 -11.68
C TYR A 234 -17.10 -11.16 -11.13
N ILE A 235 -17.53 -12.14 -10.32
CA ILE A 235 -16.64 -13.11 -9.66
C ILE A 235 -15.96 -14.00 -10.68
N GLU A 236 -16.71 -14.50 -11.65
CA GLU A 236 -16.19 -15.38 -12.71
C GLU A 236 -15.16 -14.64 -13.57
N GLU A 237 -15.47 -13.40 -13.96
CA GLU A 237 -14.52 -12.57 -14.72
C GLU A 237 -13.29 -12.17 -13.88
N ALA A 238 -13.44 -11.92 -12.57
CA ALA A 238 -12.33 -11.56 -11.71
C ALA A 238 -11.33 -12.72 -11.53
N LEU A 239 -11.82 -13.96 -11.48
CA LEU A 239 -10.96 -15.16 -11.39
C LEU A 239 -10.08 -15.36 -12.63
N GLU A 240 -10.47 -14.85 -13.80
CA GLU A 240 -9.66 -14.94 -15.02
C GLU A 240 -8.39 -14.07 -14.95
N TYR A 241 -8.44 -12.96 -14.20
CA TYR A 241 -7.34 -12.00 -14.09
C TYR A 241 -6.55 -12.11 -12.78
N LEU A 242 -7.19 -12.62 -11.73
CA LEU A 242 -6.60 -12.80 -10.39
C LEU A 242 -6.10 -14.24 -10.20
N SER A 243 -5.12 -14.63 -11.01
CA SER A 243 -4.55 -15.97 -10.98
C SER A 243 -3.88 -16.23 -9.62
N GLY A 244 -4.52 -17.05 -8.79
CA GLY A 244 -4.08 -17.36 -7.42
C GLY A 244 -5.06 -16.97 -6.32
N ARG A 245 -6.14 -16.25 -6.65
CA ARG A 245 -7.22 -15.93 -5.71
C ARG A 245 -8.38 -16.90 -5.85
N THR A 246 -8.98 -17.24 -4.72
CA THR A 246 -10.21 -18.03 -4.67
C THR A 246 -11.44 -17.15 -4.82
N LYS A 247 -12.60 -17.77 -5.08
CA LYS A 247 -13.88 -17.06 -5.09
C LYS A 247 -14.15 -16.41 -3.74
N GLU A 248 -13.81 -17.12 -2.66
CA GLU A 248 -13.97 -16.68 -1.29
C GLU A 248 -13.10 -15.44 -1.01
N ASP A 249 -11.85 -15.40 -1.50
CA ASP A 249 -10.98 -14.22 -1.37
C ASP A 249 -11.59 -12.99 -2.05
N ILE A 250 -12.15 -13.16 -3.25
CA ILE A 250 -12.79 -12.08 -4.03
C ILE A 250 -14.05 -11.56 -3.32
N GLN A 251 -14.82 -12.44 -2.69
CA GLN A 251 -16.03 -12.07 -1.93
C GLN A 251 -15.71 -11.37 -0.61
N GLN A 252 -14.68 -11.83 0.10
CA GLN A 252 -14.18 -11.15 1.30
C GLN A 252 -13.68 -9.76 0.95
N HIS A 253 -12.96 -9.63 -0.17
CA HIS A 253 -12.49 -8.34 -0.64
C HIS A 253 -13.61 -7.40 -1.10
N GLU A 254 -14.67 -7.94 -1.72
CA GLU A 254 -15.87 -7.13 -2.02
C GLU A 254 -16.53 -6.62 -0.73
N THR A 255 -16.68 -7.49 0.27
CA THR A 255 -17.28 -7.10 1.57
C THR A 255 -16.47 -5.98 2.22
N TRP A 256 -15.14 -6.14 2.26
CA TRP A 256 -14.22 -5.11 2.73
C TRP A 256 -14.34 -3.81 1.91
N TYR A 257 -14.39 -3.90 0.58
CA TYR A 257 -14.42 -2.72 -0.29
C TYR A 257 -15.74 -1.94 -0.15
N GLN A 258 -16.86 -2.63 0.06
CA GLN A 258 -18.14 -1.98 0.35
C GLN A 258 -18.10 -1.22 1.68
N GLU A 259 -17.52 -1.82 2.73
CA GLU A 259 -17.34 -1.18 4.03
C GLU A 259 -16.36 0.02 3.94
N PHE A 260 -15.28 -0.13 3.18
CA PHE A 260 -14.34 0.95 2.87
C PHE A 260 -15.04 2.15 2.21
N LEU A 261 -15.91 1.93 1.23
CA LEU A 261 -16.65 3.00 0.55
C LEU A 261 -17.60 3.74 1.50
N ILE A 262 -18.31 3.02 2.37
CA ILE A 262 -19.22 3.61 3.37
C ILE A 262 -18.44 4.50 4.34
N LEU A 263 -17.31 4.00 4.87
CA LEU A 263 -16.50 4.74 5.82
C LEU A 263 -15.76 5.92 5.16
N GLU A 264 -15.34 5.78 3.90
CA GLU A 264 -14.73 6.89 3.15
C GLU A 264 -15.75 8.01 2.90
N GLU A 265 -17.01 7.68 2.61
CA GLU A 265 -18.07 8.67 2.41
C GLU A 265 -18.43 9.40 3.70
N ARG A 266 -18.62 8.67 4.81
CA ARG A 266 -18.83 9.28 6.14
C ARG A 266 -17.69 10.22 6.53
N LYS A 267 -16.45 9.84 6.22
CA LYS A 267 -15.28 10.70 6.43
C LYS A 267 -15.30 11.97 5.56
N LYS A 268 -15.84 11.92 4.35
CA LYS A 268 -15.97 13.09 3.46
C LYS A 268 -17.06 14.04 3.97
N GLU A 269 -18.20 13.52 4.41
CA GLU A 269 -19.31 14.33 4.96
C GLU A 269 -18.87 15.21 6.14
N VAL A 270 -17.98 14.69 7.00
CA VAL A 270 -17.44 15.45 8.14
C VAL A 270 -16.40 16.51 7.73
N ARG A 271 -15.79 16.39 6.55
CA ARG A 271 -14.84 17.39 6.03
C ARG A 271 -15.51 18.56 5.31
N GLU A 272 -16.81 18.48 5.01
CA GLU A 272 -17.57 19.54 4.35
C GLU A 272 -18.31 20.49 5.32
N PHE A 273 -18.13 20.32 6.63
CA PHE A 273 -18.55 21.25 7.68
C PHE A 273 -17.35 21.96 8.33
#